data_AF-A0A9P3JJH0-F1
#
_entry.id   AF-A0A9P3JJH0-F1
#
_cell.length_a   1.000
_cell.length_b   1.000
_cell.length_c   1.000
_cell.angle_alpha   90.00
_cell.angle_beta   90.00
_cell.angle_gamma   90.00
#
_symmetry.space_group_name_H-M   'P 1'
#
loop_
_entity.id
_entity.type
_entity.pdbx_description
1 polymer ?
#
loop_
_entity_poly.entity_id
_entity_poly.type
_entity_poly.pdbx_seq_one_letter_code
_entity_poly.pdbx_strand_id
1 'polypeptide(L)'
;VGDCIGELMRVFKASFKPFADDLAPFVLHMMDKSRPSTERRVGICIFDDLAENMGDAAASYFPAFLPHILEAVLDPCPRFDSQQRMASASVHSMEGLPSHHMYQTRWRGWGRW
;
A
#
# COMPACT_ATOMS: atom_id res chain seq x y z
N VAL A 1 6.76 -1.48 -14.10
CA VAL A 1 5.53 -0.65 -13.99
C VAL A 1 5.37 -0.12 -12.58
N GLY A 2 5.33 -0.99 -11.56
CA GLY A 2 5.37 -0.57 -10.15
C GLY A 2 6.48 0.45 -9.87
N ASP A 3 7.73 0.08 -10.18
CA ASP A 3 8.89 0.96 -9.97
C ASP A 3 8.76 2.35 -10.64
N CYS A 4 8.20 2.41 -11.85
CA CYS A 4 8.01 3.68 -12.55
C CYS A 4 6.97 4.56 -11.83
N ILE A 5 5.90 3.96 -11.34
CA ILE A 5 4.85 4.66 -10.60
C ILE A 5 5.39 5.11 -9.24
N GLY A 6 6.15 4.25 -8.55
CA GLY A 6 6.82 4.59 -7.30
C GLY A 6 7.76 5.78 -7.44
N GLU A 7 8.58 5.83 -8.50
CA GLU A 7 9.44 6.97 -8.79
C GLU A 7 8.65 8.26 -9.06
N LEU A 8 7.52 8.18 -9.77
CA LEU A 8 6.64 9.35 -9.96
C LEU A 8 6.07 9.83 -8.62
N MET A 9 5.60 8.92 -7.76
CA MET A 9 5.11 9.24 -6.42
C MET A 9 6.20 9.85 -5.55
N ARG A 10 7.44 9.37 -5.64
CA ARG A 10 8.60 9.92 -4.92
C ARG A 10 8.94 11.35 -5.34
N VAL A 11 8.84 11.65 -6.63
CA VAL A 11 9.13 12.98 -7.19
C VAL A 11 8.01 13.97 -6.89
N PHE A 12 6.75 13.59 -7.19
CA PHE A 12 5.59 14.49 -7.10
C PHE A 12 4.96 14.54 -5.71
N LYS A 13 5.16 13.51 -4.87
CA LYS A 13 4.63 13.42 -3.50
C LYS A 13 3.13 13.73 -3.44
N ALA A 14 2.70 14.61 -2.55
CA ALA A 14 1.30 15.03 -2.41
C ALA A 14 0.70 15.61 -3.72
N SER A 15 1.51 16.20 -4.60
CA SER A 15 1.06 16.70 -5.91
C SER A 15 0.68 15.59 -6.89
N PHE A 16 1.03 14.33 -6.60
CA PHE A 16 0.61 13.17 -7.38
C PHE A 16 -0.87 12.81 -7.17
N LYS A 17 -1.52 13.38 -6.14
CA LYS A 17 -2.88 13.01 -5.72
C LYS A 17 -3.93 12.94 -6.84
N PRO A 18 -4.04 13.92 -7.76
CA PRO A 18 -5.04 13.83 -8.84
C PRO A 18 -4.85 12.60 -9.72
N PHE A 19 -3.59 12.21 -9.98
CA PHE A 19 -3.27 11.01 -10.76
C PHE A 19 -3.48 9.73 -9.93
N ALA A 20 -3.19 9.76 -8.63
CA ALA A 20 -3.45 8.66 -7.74
C ALA A 20 -4.95 8.35 -7.59
N ASP A 21 -5.80 9.38 -7.60
CA ASP A 21 -7.27 9.22 -7.55
C ASP A 21 -7.77 8.42 -8.77
N ASP A 22 -7.23 8.70 -9.96
CA ASP A 22 -7.56 7.96 -11.19
C ASP A 22 -6.91 6.57 -11.25
N LEU A 23 -5.72 6.41 -10.66
CA LEU A 23 -4.96 5.16 -10.67
C LEU A 23 -5.52 4.14 -9.66
N ALA A 24 -6.03 4.60 -8.52
CA ALA A 24 -6.43 3.75 -7.39
C ALA A 24 -7.41 2.61 -7.75
N PRO A 25 -8.46 2.81 -8.57
CA PRO A 25 -9.37 1.73 -8.96
C PRO A 25 -8.66 0.59 -9.71
N PHE A 26 -7.67 0.90 -10.53
CA PHE A 26 -6.89 -0.11 -11.25
C PHE A 26 -6.00 -0.90 -10.29
N VAL A 27 -5.37 -0.22 -9.33
CA VAL A 27 -4.53 -0.88 -8.33
C VAL A 27 -5.36 -1.80 -7.44
N LEU A 28 -6.56 -1.36 -7.02
CA LEU A 28 -7.51 -2.21 -6.29
C LEU A 28 -7.89 -3.44 -7.10
N HIS A 29 -8.19 -3.28 -8.39
CA HIS A 29 -8.48 -4.41 -9.28
C HIS A 29 -7.32 -5.39 -9.40
N MET A 30 -6.06 -4.90 -9.43
CA MET A 30 -4.88 -5.76 -9.43
C MET A 30 -4.73 -6.57 -8.12
N MET A 31 -5.24 -6.05 -7.00
CA MET A 31 -5.17 -6.68 -5.69
C MET A 31 -6.31 -7.67 -5.42
N ASP A 32 -7.30 -7.77 -6.31
CA ASP A 32 -8.40 -8.72 -6.19
C ASP A 32 -7.90 -10.17 -6.12
N LYS A 33 -8.53 -10.98 -5.28
CA LYS A 33 -8.16 -12.38 -5.03
C LYS A 33 -8.13 -13.24 -6.30
N SER A 34 -8.98 -12.90 -7.28
CA SER A 34 -9.06 -13.58 -8.58
C SER A 34 -7.85 -13.34 -9.48
N ARG A 35 -7.04 -12.31 -9.21
CA ARG A 35 -5.85 -11.98 -10.01
C ARG A 35 -4.68 -12.89 -9.67
N PRO A 36 -3.73 -13.09 -10.59
CA PRO A 36 -2.51 -13.85 -10.31
C PRO A 36 -1.72 -13.25 -9.14
N SER A 37 -1.06 -14.11 -8.35
CA SER A 37 -0.23 -13.69 -7.21
C SER A 37 0.80 -12.59 -7.54
N THR A 38 1.39 -12.65 -8.75
CA THR A 38 2.35 -11.65 -9.22
C THR A 38 1.73 -10.29 -9.45
N GLU A 39 0.49 -10.24 -9.93
CA GLU A 39 -0.24 -8.99 -10.17
C GLU A 39 -0.68 -8.36 -8.84
N ARG A 40 -1.22 -9.16 -7.92
CA ARG A 40 -1.56 -8.72 -6.56
C ARG A 40 -0.36 -8.12 -5.83
N ARG A 41 0.81 -8.75 -5.96
CA ARG A 41 2.06 -8.24 -5.37
C ARG A 41 2.44 -6.87 -5.92
N VAL A 42 2.33 -6.66 -7.24
CA VAL A 42 2.58 -5.35 -7.85
C VAL A 42 1.60 -4.30 -7.31
N GLY A 43 0.33 -4.66 -7.12
CA GLY A 43 -0.66 -3.76 -6.52
C GLY A 43 -0.32 -3.35 -5.09
N ILE A 44 0.12 -4.31 -4.28
CA ILE A 44 0.59 -4.05 -2.90
C ILE A 44 1.80 -3.11 -2.89
N CYS A 45 2.80 -3.33 -3.77
CA CYS A 45 3.97 -2.46 -3.86
C CYS A 45 3.61 -1.02 -4.26
N ILE A 46 2.68 -0.83 -5.20
CA ILE A 46 2.23 0.52 -5.60
C ILE A 46 1.53 1.23 -4.43
N PHE A 47 0.73 0.50 -3.64
CA PHE A 47 0.11 1.08 -2.46
C PHE A 47 1.14 1.46 -1.38
N ASP A 48 2.19 0.65 -1.20
CA ASP A 48 3.30 0.95 -0.29
C ASP A 48 3.99 2.27 -0.66
N ASP A 49 4.34 2.44 -1.95
CA ASP A 49 4.90 3.69 -2.48
C ASP A 49 3.97 4.89 -2.26
N LEU A 50 2.67 4.70 -2.46
CA LEU A 50 1.65 5.74 -2.25
C LEU A 50 1.59 6.17 -0.78
N ALA A 51 1.59 5.20 0.14
CA ALA A 51 1.56 5.45 1.57
C ALA A 51 2.87 6.12 2.06
N GLU A 52 4.02 5.71 1.54
CA GLU A 52 5.32 6.25 1.91
C GLU A 52 5.53 7.69 1.41
N ASN A 53 5.15 7.96 0.15
CA ASN A 53 5.54 9.20 -0.53
C ASN A 53 4.50 10.32 -0.46
N MET A 54 3.22 10.01 -0.23
CA MET A 54 2.15 11.02 -0.32
C MET A 54 1.70 11.62 1.03
N GLY A 55 2.20 11.13 2.17
CA GLY A 55 1.91 11.72 3.48
C GLY A 55 0.41 11.77 3.79
N ASP A 56 -0.12 12.92 4.22
CA ASP A 56 -1.55 13.08 4.57
C ASP A 56 -2.47 12.88 3.37
N ALA A 57 -1.97 13.12 2.15
CA ALA A 57 -2.73 12.87 0.94
C ALA A 57 -3.00 11.38 0.72
N ALA A 58 -2.24 10.48 1.36
CA ALA A 58 -2.47 9.03 1.30
C ALA A 58 -3.67 8.57 2.16
N ALA A 59 -4.08 9.37 3.16
CA ALA A 59 -5.04 8.95 4.18
C ALA A 59 -6.40 8.50 3.60
N SER A 60 -6.84 9.13 2.50
CA SER A 60 -8.10 8.81 1.84
C SER A 60 -8.13 7.43 1.17
N TYR A 61 -6.97 6.82 0.89
CA TYR A 61 -6.90 5.53 0.20
C TYR A 61 -6.96 4.35 1.17
N PHE A 62 -6.50 4.51 2.42
CA PHE A 62 -6.45 3.40 3.39
C PHE A 62 -7.77 2.62 3.54
N PRO A 63 -8.96 3.24 3.65
CA PRO A 63 -10.21 2.50 3.80
C PRO A 63 -10.50 1.51 2.66
N ALA A 64 -10.08 1.83 1.43
CA ALA A 64 -10.32 0.98 0.27
C ALA A 64 -9.27 -0.14 0.12
N PHE A 65 -8.02 0.15 0.46
CA PHE A 65 -6.90 -0.78 0.27
C PHE A 65 -6.71 -1.75 1.44
N LEU A 66 -7.04 -1.33 2.67
CA LEU A 66 -6.79 -2.12 3.87
C LEU A 66 -7.45 -3.52 3.87
N PRO A 67 -8.71 -3.71 3.39
CA PRO A 67 -9.31 -5.04 3.31
C PRO A 67 -8.51 -5.99 2.41
N HIS A 68 -8.01 -5.50 1.27
CA HIS A 68 -7.23 -6.28 0.32
C HIS A 68 -5.85 -6.64 0.87
N ILE A 69 -5.23 -5.74 1.63
CA ILE A 69 -3.94 -5.99 2.30
C ILE A 69 -4.12 -7.05 3.38
N LEU A 70 -5.17 -6.94 4.20
CA LEU A 70 -5.48 -7.92 5.23
C LEU A 70 -5.80 -9.30 4.64
N GLU A 71 -6.57 -9.35 3.56
CA GLU A 71 -6.85 -10.61 2.87
C GLU A 71 -5.56 -11.22 2.29
N ALA A 72 -4.72 -10.39 1.68
CA ALA A 72 -3.42 -10.82 1.21
C ALA A 72 -2.64 -11.42 2.40
N VAL A 73 -2.54 -10.72 3.54
CA VAL A 73 -1.88 -11.18 4.79
C VAL A 73 -2.22 -12.61 5.20
N LEU A 74 -3.45 -13.03 4.95
CA LEU A 74 -3.98 -14.32 5.36
C LEU A 74 -3.88 -15.40 4.26
N ASP A 75 -3.36 -15.06 3.07
CA ASP A 75 -3.20 -15.98 1.95
C ASP A 75 -2.02 -16.95 2.21
N PRO A 76 -2.24 -18.28 2.21
CA PRO A 76 -1.18 -19.27 2.44
C PRO A 76 -0.16 -19.40 1.28
N CYS A 77 -0.25 -18.56 0.25
CA CYS A 77 0.66 -18.62 -0.89
C CYS A 77 2.10 -18.20 -0.49
N PRO A 78 3.10 -19.11 -0.59
CA PRO A 78 4.44 -18.90 -0.04
C PRO A 78 5.25 -17.78 -0.71
N ARG A 79 4.82 -17.30 -1.89
CA ARG A 79 5.46 -16.16 -2.57
C ARG A 79 5.19 -14.82 -1.91
N PHE A 80 4.25 -14.78 -0.97
CA PHE A 80 3.96 -13.57 -0.23
C PHE A 80 4.51 -13.59 1.20
N ASP A 81 4.88 -14.75 1.75
CA ASP A 81 5.27 -14.93 3.16
C ASP A 81 6.22 -13.86 3.74
N SER A 82 7.26 -13.44 3.02
CA SER A 82 8.21 -12.44 3.51
C SER A 82 7.69 -11.00 3.43
N GLN A 83 6.95 -10.64 2.38
CA GLN A 83 6.43 -9.29 2.15
C GLN A 83 5.11 -9.05 2.92
N GLN A 84 4.44 -10.12 3.28
CA GLN A 84 3.08 -10.14 3.81
C GLN A 84 3.04 -10.26 5.33
N ARG A 85 4.02 -10.95 5.95
CA ARG A 85 4.30 -10.81 7.39
C ARG A 85 4.61 -9.35 7.78
N MET A 86 5.23 -8.59 6.87
CA MET A 86 5.57 -7.18 7.05
C MET A 86 4.32 -6.29 7.02
N ALA A 87 3.43 -6.50 6.03
CA ALA A 87 2.14 -5.81 5.97
C ALA A 87 1.26 -6.10 7.21
N SER A 88 1.23 -7.36 7.69
CA SER A 88 0.52 -7.76 8.91
C SER A 88 1.01 -7.02 10.16
N ALA A 89 2.33 -6.87 10.31
CA ALA A 89 2.94 -6.17 11.44
C ALA A 89 2.64 -4.66 11.44
N SER A 90 2.47 -4.07 10.25
CA SER A 90 2.03 -2.68 10.07
C SER A 90 0.55 -2.50 10.43
N VAL A 91 -0.36 -3.38 9.98
CA VAL A 91 -1.80 -3.25 10.27
C VAL A 91 -2.14 -3.54 11.74
N HIS A 92 -1.52 -4.54 12.37
CA HIS A 92 -1.77 -4.83 13.80
C HIS A 92 -1.36 -3.67 14.72
N SER A 93 -0.39 -2.85 14.30
CA SER A 93 -0.05 -1.64 15.04
C SER A 93 -0.88 -0.42 14.67
N MET A 94 -1.76 -0.54 13.68
CA MET A 94 -2.74 0.48 13.26
C MET A 94 -4.08 0.41 14.00
N GLU A 95 -4.35 -0.64 14.79
CA GLU A 95 -5.63 -0.79 15.49
C GLU A 95 -5.74 -0.04 16.84
N GLY A 96 -4.72 0.73 17.25
CA GLY A 96 -4.62 1.29 18.61
C GLY A 96 -4.36 2.80 18.81
N LEU A 97 -4.30 3.66 17.78
CA LEU A 97 -3.97 5.10 17.94
C LEU A 97 -4.84 6.02 17.05
N PRO A 98 -4.88 7.34 17.31
CA PRO A 98 -5.68 8.29 16.55
C PRO A 98 -5.23 8.41 15.08
N SER A 99 -6.21 8.41 14.18
CA SER A 99 -6.10 8.19 12.73
C SER A 99 -5.16 9.15 11.96
N HIS A 100 -5.01 10.41 12.36
CA HIS A 100 -4.28 11.40 11.54
C HIS A 100 -2.75 11.32 11.65
N HIS A 101 -2.19 10.82 12.76
CA HIS A 101 -0.74 10.65 12.92
C HIS A 101 -0.26 9.21 12.68
N MET A 102 -1.18 8.27 12.48
CA MET A 102 -0.87 6.84 12.50
C MET A 102 -0.23 6.34 11.20
N TYR A 103 -0.65 6.90 10.08
CA TYR A 103 -0.28 6.42 8.74
C TYR A 103 1.08 6.94 8.25
N GLN A 104 1.62 8.03 8.81
CA GLN A 104 2.89 8.59 8.32
C GLN A 104 4.12 8.18 9.13
N THR A 105 4.04 8.16 10.46
CA THR A 105 5.24 8.00 11.31
C THR A 105 5.72 6.56 11.36
N ARG A 106 4.80 5.59 11.21
CA ARG A 106 5.16 4.17 11.26
C ARG A 106 5.58 3.60 9.91
N TRP A 107 4.98 4.03 8.80
CA TRP A 107 5.37 3.59 7.45
C TRP A 107 6.77 4.11 7.04
N ARG A 108 7.16 5.34 7.44
CA ARG A 108 8.52 5.88 7.21
C ARG A 108 9.66 5.08 7.88
N GLY A 109 9.36 4.21 8.86
CA GLY A 109 10.35 3.36 9.51
C GLY A 109 10.84 2.18 8.66
N TRP A 110 10.20 1.91 7.51
CA TRP A 110 10.41 0.71 6.70
C TRP A 110 11.18 0.96 5.38
N GLY A 111 11.39 2.22 4.99
CA GLY A 111 11.94 2.65 3.70
C GLY A 111 13.44 2.38 3.48
N ARG A 112 13.91 1.14 3.66
CA ARG A 112 15.30 0.78 3.32
C ARG A 112 15.50 -0.69 2.93
N TRP A 113 14.58 -1.36 2.26
CA TRP A 113 14.83 -2.67 1.63
C TRP A 113 13.99 -2.89 0.38
#